data_AF-A0A1M6I781-F1
#
_entry.id   AF-A0A1M6I781-F1
#
_cell.length_a   1.000
_cell.length_b   1.000
_cell.length_c   1.000
_cell.angle_alpha   90.00
_cell.angle_beta   90.00
_cell.angle_gamma   90.00
#
_symmetry.space_group_name_H-M   'P 1'
#
loop_
_entity.id
_entity.type
_entity.pdbx_description
1 polymer ?
#
loop_
_entity_poly.entity_id
_entity_poly.type
_entity_poly.pdbx_seq_one_letter_code
_entity_poly.pdbx_strand_id
1 'polypeptide(L)'
;MRIFLIGLMCFLGACAFNEGESELCFVGDSITHQWDLNYFFPGYSIKKHAVVGAKVQDIDKWDVSDCKGLTTVLLIGTNDIGTIRLDDSKAEASRSYFAKLFMERARKIYAEKLVVVSILPRNYLGKQDTSVNLNIELQNAVLKDSLQSSSLRFAFVNVFPYFLEKGYEIDEDLLYDGLHPSPEGYEVLTRRVREKL
;
A
#
# COMPACT_ATOMS: atom_id res chain seq x y z
N MET A 1 25.49 67.33 -13.30
CA MET A 1 24.94 66.48 -12.22
C MET A 1 24.38 65.20 -12.84
N ARG A 2 25.16 64.11 -12.85
CA ARG A 2 24.68 62.75 -13.11
C ARG A 2 25.56 61.81 -12.28
N ILE A 3 25.02 61.34 -11.17
CA ILE A 3 25.65 60.37 -10.26
C ILE A 3 25.38 58.99 -10.88
N PHE A 4 26.43 58.27 -11.25
CA PHE A 4 26.34 56.85 -11.58
C PHE A 4 26.32 56.06 -10.28
N LEU A 5 25.16 55.50 -9.94
CA LEU A 5 25.01 54.57 -8.82
C LEU A 5 25.40 53.17 -9.33
N ILE A 6 26.58 52.68 -8.91
CA ILE A 6 27.01 51.31 -9.16
C ILE A 6 26.23 50.41 -8.21
N GLY A 7 25.24 49.68 -8.74
CA GLY A 7 24.51 48.65 -8.01
C GLY A 7 25.39 47.43 -7.80
N LEU A 8 25.74 47.16 -6.55
CA LEU A 8 26.41 45.95 -6.10
C LEU A 8 25.42 44.77 -6.20
N MET A 9 25.49 43.98 -7.28
CA MET A 9 24.78 42.69 -7.34
C MET A 9 25.51 41.69 -6.44
N CYS A 10 24.97 41.46 -5.24
CA CYS A 10 25.31 40.28 -4.45
C CYS A 10 24.81 39.03 -5.19
N PHE A 11 25.72 38.32 -5.85
CA PHE A 11 25.51 36.93 -6.21
C PHE A 11 25.54 36.09 -4.93
N LEU A 12 24.38 35.88 -4.31
CA LEU A 12 24.19 34.79 -3.38
C LEU A 12 24.26 33.49 -4.19
N GLY A 13 25.39 32.80 -4.08
CA GLY A 13 25.55 31.46 -4.62
C GLY A 13 24.42 30.59 -4.11
N ALA A 14 23.64 30.02 -5.04
CA ALA A 14 22.75 28.93 -4.74
C ALA A 14 23.60 27.77 -4.22
N CYS A 15 23.54 27.52 -2.92
CA CYS A 15 23.90 26.22 -2.39
C CYS A 15 23.01 25.22 -3.13
N ALA A 16 23.61 24.44 -4.03
CA ALA A 16 22.96 23.27 -4.59
C ALA A 16 22.65 22.34 -3.40
N PHE A 17 21.40 22.35 -2.97
CA PHE A 17 20.89 21.32 -2.08
C PHE A 17 20.89 20.05 -2.93
N ASN A 18 21.84 19.15 -2.67
CA ASN A 18 21.68 17.76 -3.08
C ASN A 18 20.51 17.25 -2.24
N GLU A 19 19.28 17.32 -2.79
CA GLU A 19 18.16 16.55 -2.26
C GLU A 19 18.58 15.09 -2.39
N GLY A 20 19.03 14.48 -1.29
CA GLY A 20 19.27 13.04 -1.26
C GLY A 20 17.98 12.34 -1.69
N GLU A 21 18.08 11.39 -2.62
CA GLU A 21 16.94 10.58 -3.05
C GLU A 21 16.21 10.05 -1.82
N SER A 22 14.92 10.36 -1.70
CA SER A 22 14.11 9.86 -0.59
C SER A 22 13.97 8.34 -0.72
N GLU A 23 14.13 7.61 0.39
CA GLU A 23 13.97 6.14 0.38
C GLU A 23 12.55 5.74 0.76
N LEU A 24 11.98 4.76 0.04
CA LEU A 24 10.72 4.11 0.39
C LEU A 24 10.94 2.62 0.56
N CYS A 25 10.20 2.02 1.50
CA CYS A 25 10.09 0.58 1.58
C CYS A 25 8.70 0.11 1.13
N PHE A 26 8.64 -1.00 0.42
CA PHE A 26 7.42 -1.69 0.03
C PHE A 26 7.45 -3.11 0.58
N VAL A 27 6.44 -3.46 1.38
CA VAL A 27 6.27 -4.79 1.97
C VAL A 27 4.94 -5.36 1.51
N GLY A 28 4.93 -6.57 0.95
CA GLY A 28 3.68 -7.12 0.44
C GLY A 28 3.70 -8.53 -0.12
N ASP A 29 2.62 -8.88 -0.80
CA ASP A 29 2.43 -10.17 -1.46
C ASP A 29 2.68 -10.11 -2.98
N SER A 30 2.00 -10.97 -3.76
CA SER A 30 2.14 -11.02 -5.23
C SER A 30 1.80 -9.71 -5.91
N ILE A 31 0.86 -8.92 -5.37
CA ILE A 31 0.46 -7.64 -5.97
C ILE A 31 1.63 -6.65 -5.89
N THR A 32 2.33 -6.59 -4.75
CA THR A 32 3.53 -5.74 -4.61
C THR A 32 4.72 -6.32 -5.37
N HIS A 33 4.80 -7.65 -5.48
CA HIS A 33 5.86 -8.32 -6.23
C HIS A 33 5.83 -7.97 -7.72
N GLN A 34 4.64 -7.90 -8.32
CA GLN A 34 4.44 -7.58 -9.74
C GLN A 34 4.46 -6.07 -10.04
N TRP A 35 4.38 -5.22 -9.02
CA TRP A 35 4.40 -3.77 -9.19
C TRP A 35 5.80 -3.28 -9.61
N ASP A 36 5.90 -2.63 -10.77
CA ASP A 36 7.13 -1.97 -11.24
C ASP A 36 7.38 -0.65 -10.49
N LEU A 37 7.87 -0.76 -9.27
CA LEU A 37 8.04 0.38 -8.37
C LEU A 37 9.02 1.44 -8.89
N ASN A 38 10.02 1.06 -9.68
CA ASN A 38 10.97 2.01 -10.26
C ASN A 38 10.31 2.88 -11.33
N TYR A 39 9.39 2.30 -12.11
CA TYR A 39 8.58 3.04 -13.08
C TYR A 39 7.58 3.98 -12.39
N PHE A 40 6.86 3.47 -11.38
CA PHE A 40 5.73 4.18 -10.76
C PHE A 40 6.13 5.22 -9.68
N PHE A 41 7.30 5.08 -9.07
CA PHE A 41 7.83 5.97 -8.04
C PHE A 41 9.20 6.55 -8.44
N PRO A 42 9.27 7.28 -9.57
CA PRO A 42 10.53 7.85 -10.01
C PRO A 42 11.05 8.87 -8.99
N GLY A 43 12.37 8.86 -8.76
CA GLY A 43 13.03 9.75 -7.79
C GLY A 43 13.09 9.21 -6.36
N TYR A 44 12.55 8.01 -6.11
CA TYR A 44 12.75 7.30 -4.84
C TYR A 44 13.71 6.13 -5.03
N SER A 45 14.57 5.91 -4.03
CA SER A 45 15.30 4.65 -3.87
C SER A 45 14.40 3.65 -3.15
N ILE A 46 14.15 2.50 -3.76
CA ILE A 46 13.14 1.54 -3.30
C ILE A 46 13.77 0.33 -2.62
N LYS A 47 13.36 0.04 -1.37
CA LYS A 47 13.50 -1.28 -0.73
C LYS A 47 12.22 -2.07 -0.98
N LYS A 48 12.32 -3.30 -1.49
CA LYS A 48 11.15 -4.12 -1.82
C LYS A 48 11.25 -5.52 -1.21
N HIS A 49 10.30 -5.81 -0.33
CA HIS A 49 10.12 -7.11 0.32
C HIS A 49 8.74 -7.66 -0.02
N ALA A 50 8.66 -8.32 -1.17
CA ALA A 50 7.40 -8.83 -1.68
C ALA A 50 7.54 -10.25 -2.25
N VAL A 51 6.74 -11.16 -1.69
CA VAL A 51 6.79 -12.59 -2.03
C VAL A 51 5.42 -13.04 -2.53
N VAL A 52 5.41 -13.72 -3.68
CA VAL A 52 4.20 -14.27 -4.29
C VAL A 52 3.51 -15.24 -3.32
N GLY A 53 2.19 -15.07 -3.13
CA GLY A 53 1.39 -15.93 -2.25
C GLY A 53 1.60 -15.68 -0.74
N ALA A 54 2.37 -14.67 -0.36
CA ALA A 54 2.64 -14.37 1.04
C ALA A 54 1.39 -14.02 1.83
N LYS A 55 1.35 -14.51 3.06
CA LYS A 55 0.40 -14.13 4.11
C LYS A 55 1.08 -13.18 5.09
N VAL A 56 0.29 -12.47 5.90
CA VAL A 56 0.80 -11.53 6.92
C VAL A 56 1.85 -12.16 7.83
N GLN A 57 1.64 -13.40 8.25
CA GLN A 57 2.58 -14.15 9.11
C GLN A 57 3.96 -14.35 8.48
N ASP A 58 4.06 -14.35 7.14
CA ASP A 58 5.31 -14.61 6.44
C ASP A 58 6.29 -13.44 6.54
N ILE A 59 5.83 -12.24 6.93
CA ILE A 59 6.71 -11.09 7.22
C ILE A 59 7.78 -11.46 8.26
N ASP A 60 7.50 -12.35 9.22
CA ASP A 60 8.47 -12.80 10.22
C ASP A 60 9.67 -13.56 9.61
N LYS A 61 9.57 -14.02 8.36
CA LYS A 61 10.61 -14.76 7.66
C LYS A 61 11.51 -13.85 6.82
N TRP A 62 11.20 -12.57 6.72
CA TRP A 62 11.90 -11.62 5.84
C TRP A 62 12.82 -10.71 6.66
N ASP A 63 13.98 -10.39 6.10
CA ASP A 63 14.84 -9.34 6.66
C ASP A 63 14.38 -7.97 6.15
N VAL A 64 13.43 -7.37 6.87
CA VAL A 64 12.91 -6.01 6.59
C VAL A 64 13.65 -4.93 7.38
N SER A 65 14.88 -5.21 7.85
CA SER A 65 15.63 -4.28 8.70
C SER A 65 16.02 -2.99 8.00
N ASP A 66 16.16 -3.02 6.67
CA ASP A 66 16.39 -1.85 5.81
C ASP A 66 15.17 -0.95 5.61
N CYS A 67 13.98 -1.36 6.09
CA CYS A 67 12.76 -0.55 6.13
C CYS A 67 12.62 0.27 7.42
N LYS A 68 13.48 0.02 8.41
CA LYS A 68 13.41 0.69 9.72
C LYS A 68 13.63 2.19 9.55
N GLY A 69 12.70 2.98 10.09
CA GLY A 69 12.77 4.45 10.03
C GLY A 69 12.42 5.03 8.66
N LEU A 70 11.98 4.23 7.69
CA LEU A 70 11.50 4.72 6.39
C LEU A 70 9.98 4.89 6.39
N THR A 71 9.47 5.59 5.37
CA THR A 71 8.06 5.45 5.00
C THR A 71 7.88 4.10 4.29
N THR A 72 7.02 3.26 4.86
CA THR A 72 6.78 1.90 4.34
C THR A 72 5.36 1.77 3.82
N VAL A 73 5.22 1.45 2.54
CA VAL A 73 3.95 1.03 1.93
C VAL A 73 3.73 -0.45 2.24
N LEU A 74 2.61 -0.76 2.87
CA LEU A 74 2.24 -2.13 3.28
C LEU A 74 0.95 -2.56 2.58
N LEU A 75 1.08 -3.51 1.65
CA LEU A 75 -0.04 -4.12 0.92
C LEU A 75 0.09 -5.65 1.00
N ILE A 76 -0.61 -6.23 1.98
CA ILE A 76 -0.62 -7.67 2.23
C ILE A 76 -1.95 -8.08 2.87
N GLY A 77 -2.35 -9.33 2.63
CA GLY A 77 -3.47 -9.96 3.33
C GLY A 77 -4.47 -10.65 2.42
N THR A 78 -4.37 -10.46 1.11
CA THR A 78 -5.28 -11.11 0.15
C THR A 78 -5.23 -12.64 0.26
N ASN A 79 -4.07 -13.20 0.60
CA ASN A 79 -3.87 -14.65 0.78
C ASN A 79 -4.32 -15.17 2.16
N ASP A 80 -4.45 -14.29 3.15
CA ASP A 80 -5.01 -14.63 4.46
C ASP A 80 -6.53 -14.75 4.39
N ILE A 81 -7.18 -13.74 3.76
CA ILE A 81 -8.64 -13.69 3.61
C ILE A 81 -9.12 -14.66 2.54
N GLY A 82 -8.36 -14.82 1.46
CA GLY A 82 -8.71 -15.74 0.38
C GLY A 82 -10.09 -15.42 -0.19
N THR A 83 -10.89 -16.47 -0.39
CA THR A 83 -12.25 -16.38 -0.92
C THR A 83 -13.29 -16.65 0.17
N ILE A 84 -12.98 -16.29 1.42
CA ILE A 84 -13.95 -16.39 2.52
C ILE A 84 -15.11 -15.43 2.23
N ARG A 85 -16.30 -15.99 2.11
CA ARG A 85 -17.54 -15.25 1.87
C ARG A 85 -18.06 -14.63 3.15
N LEU A 86 -18.89 -13.59 3.03
CA LEU A 86 -19.48 -12.90 4.17
C LEU A 86 -20.35 -13.83 5.04
N ASP A 87 -21.06 -14.77 4.41
CA ASP A 87 -21.97 -15.73 5.03
C ASP A 87 -21.27 -16.94 5.66
N ASP A 88 -19.94 -17.04 5.53
CA ASP A 88 -19.17 -18.10 6.19
C ASP A 88 -19.18 -17.90 7.70
N SER A 89 -19.46 -18.97 8.45
CA SER A 89 -19.52 -18.94 9.93
C SER A 89 -18.20 -18.53 10.58
N LYS A 90 -17.08 -18.62 9.87
CA LYS A 90 -15.75 -18.22 10.33
C LYS A 90 -15.35 -16.82 9.89
N ALA A 91 -16.15 -16.13 9.08
CA ALA A 91 -15.76 -14.84 8.49
C ALA A 91 -15.40 -13.80 9.56
N GLU A 92 -16.24 -13.64 10.59
CA GLU A 92 -15.99 -12.67 11.67
C GLU A 92 -14.76 -13.00 12.52
N ALA A 93 -14.62 -14.25 12.93
CA ALA A 93 -13.46 -14.72 13.69
C ALA A 93 -12.16 -14.55 12.88
N SER A 94 -12.20 -14.86 11.58
CA SER A 94 -11.08 -14.68 10.66
C SER A 94 -10.71 -13.21 10.53
N ARG A 95 -11.71 -12.30 10.46
CA ARG A 95 -11.43 -10.86 10.36
C ARG A 95 -10.73 -10.30 11.59
N SER A 96 -11.21 -10.69 12.76
CA SER A 96 -10.62 -10.29 14.05
C SER A 96 -9.21 -10.83 14.22
N TYR A 97 -8.99 -12.10 13.87
CA TYR A 97 -7.67 -12.74 13.93
C TYR A 97 -6.67 -12.07 12.97
N PHE A 98 -7.09 -11.84 11.72
CA PHE A 98 -6.28 -11.17 10.71
C PHE A 98 -5.85 -9.78 11.19
N ALA A 99 -6.78 -8.95 11.66
CA ALA A 99 -6.47 -7.58 12.07
C ALA A 99 -5.45 -7.55 13.23
N LYS A 100 -5.61 -8.45 14.22
CA LYS A 100 -4.64 -8.61 15.30
C LYS A 100 -3.26 -8.98 14.77
N LEU A 101 -3.18 -10.02 13.95
CA LEU A 101 -1.93 -10.52 13.39
C LEU A 101 -1.24 -9.46 12.50
N PHE A 102 -2.01 -8.76 11.66
CA PHE A 102 -1.53 -7.65 10.84
C PHE A 102 -0.87 -6.58 11.70
N MET A 103 -1.55 -6.12 12.76
CA MET A 103 -1.01 -5.09 13.63
C MET A 103 0.24 -5.55 14.39
N GLU A 104 0.33 -6.82 14.79
CA GLU A 104 1.54 -7.37 15.39
C GLU A 104 2.72 -7.34 14.42
N ARG A 105 2.51 -7.72 13.16
CA ARG A 105 3.58 -7.78 12.15
C ARG A 105 3.96 -6.41 11.60
N ALA A 106 3.00 -5.52 11.39
CA ALA A 106 3.26 -4.13 10.98
C ALA A 106 4.18 -3.39 11.96
N ARG A 107 4.04 -3.63 13.27
CA ARG A 107 4.93 -3.04 14.30
C ARG A 107 6.38 -3.50 14.18
N LYS A 108 6.62 -4.74 13.73
CA LYS A 108 7.97 -5.32 13.60
C LYS A 108 8.76 -4.76 12.42
N ILE A 109 8.10 -4.04 11.51
CA ILE A 109 8.78 -3.34 10.41
C ILE A 109 9.57 -2.13 10.93
N TYR A 110 9.17 -1.56 12.07
CA TYR A 110 9.77 -0.36 12.66
C TYR A 110 9.84 0.83 11.68
N ALA A 111 8.84 0.96 10.80
CA ALA A 111 8.70 2.08 9.88
C ALA A 111 8.48 3.39 10.66
N GLU A 112 8.99 4.51 10.12
CA GLU A 112 8.66 5.84 10.65
C GLU A 112 7.19 6.17 10.40
N LYS A 113 6.69 5.84 9.20
CA LYS A 113 5.31 6.02 8.78
C LYS A 113 4.87 4.79 7.98
N LEU A 114 3.73 4.21 8.35
CA LEU A 114 3.10 3.15 7.56
C LEU A 114 2.06 3.73 6.61
N VAL A 115 2.20 3.48 5.32
CA VAL A 115 1.15 3.71 4.32
C VAL A 115 0.48 2.36 4.08
N VAL A 116 -0.58 2.09 4.82
CA VAL A 116 -1.32 0.83 4.73
C VAL A 116 -2.35 0.93 3.63
N VAL A 117 -2.24 0.06 2.64
CA VAL A 117 -3.17 -0.01 1.51
C VAL A 117 -4.27 -1.02 1.85
N SER A 118 -5.54 -0.66 1.61
CA SER A 118 -6.65 -1.59 1.75
C SER A 118 -6.43 -2.83 0.88
N ILE A 119 -6.81 -4.00 1.36
CA ILE A 119 -6.87 -5.23 0.55
C ILE A 119 -7.78 -4.96 -0.65
N LEU A 120 -7.30 -5.25 -1.86
CA LEU A 120 -8.08 -5.10 -3.10
C LEU A 120 -9.23 -6.13 -3.14
N PRO A 121 -10.31 -5.85 -3.90
CA PRO A 121 -11.30 -6.88 -4.17
C PRO A 121 -10.65 -8.05 -4.92
N ARG A 122 -11.24 -9.23 -4.80
CA ARG A 122 -10.79 -10.42 -5.51
C ARG A 122 -11.93 -11.40 -5.79
N ASN A 123 -11.72 -12.18 -6.84
CA ASN A 123 -12.57 -13.27 -7.27
C ASN A 123 -11.75 -14.58 -7.34
N TYR A 124 -12.45 -15.71 -7.45
CA TYR A 124 -11.79 -17.00 -7.66
C TYR A 124 -11.81 -17.34 -9.15
N LEU A 125 -10.63 -17.40 -9.78
CA LEU A 125 -10.47 -17.71 -11.21
C LEU A 125 -11.37 -16.83 -12.11
N GLY A 126 -11.40 -15.51 -11.86
CA GLY A 126 -12.23 -14.56 -12.61
C GLY A 126 -13.75 -14.65 -12.33
N LYS A 127 -14.24 -15.60 -11.53
CA LYS A 127 -15.67 -15.71 -11.25
C LYS A 127 -16.11 -14.66 -10.22
N GLN A 128 -16.96 -13.73 -10.64
CA GLN A 128 -17.58 -12.72 -9.79
C GLN A 128 -18.25 -13.33 -8.55
N ASP A 129 -17.79 -12.92 -7.36
CA ASP A 129 -18.40 -13.26 -6.07
C ASP A 129 -18.44 -12.03 -5.15
N THR A 130 -19.55 -11.31 -5.22
CA THR A 130 -19.80 -10.10 -4.43
C THR A 130 -19.78 -10.35 -2.92
N SER A 131 -20.04 -11.58 -2.45
CA SER A 131 -20.01 -11.91 -1.02
C SER A 131 -18.59 -11.95 -0.46
N VAL A 132 -17.61 -12.37 -1.28
CA VAL A 132 -16.18 -12.29 -0.93
C VAL A 132 -15.75 -10.84 -0.82
N ASN A 133 -16.12 -10.01 -1.79
CA ASN A 133 -15.75 -8.59 -1.80
C ASN A 133 -16.43 -7.80 -0.67
N LEU A 134 -17.68 -8.12 -0.32
CA LEU A 134 -18.33 -7.60 0.90
C LEU A 134 -17.54 -7.96 2.16
N ASN A 135 -17.08 -9.21 2.29
CA ASN A 135 -16.25 -9.61 3.42
C ASN A 135 -14.91 -8.85 3.47
N ILE A 136 -14.29 -8.61 2.31
CA ILE A 136 -13.04 -7.84 2.21
C ILE A 136 -13.25 -6.38 2.59
N GLU A 137 -14.36 -5.75 2.19
CA GLU A 137 -14.67 -4.38 2.61
C GLU A 137 -14.79 -4.29 4.14
N LEU A 138 -15.52 -5.22 4.77
CA LEU A 138 -15.61 -5.28 6.23
C LEU A 138 -14.25 -5.54 6.88
N GLN A 139 -13.42 -6.40 6.28
CA GLN A 139 -12.04 -6.61 6.75
C GLN A 139 -11.22 -5.32 6.71
N ASN A 140 -11.32 -4.55 5.63
CA ASN A 140 -10.63 -3.27 5.47
C ASN A 140 -11.11 -2.25 6.51
N ALA A 141 -12.40 -2.23 6.84
CA ALA A 141 -12.94 -1.40 7.91
C ALA A 141 -12.34 -1.78 9.28
N VAL A 142 -12.35 -3.06 9.64
CA VAL A 142 -11.75 -3.56 10.90
C VAL A 142 -10.26 -3.25 10.97
N LEU A 143 -9.54 -3.37 9.85
CA LEU A 143 -8.12 -3.02 9.79
C LEU A 143 -7.89 -1.52 10.01
N LYS A 144 -8.68 -0.67 9.37
CA LYS A 144 -8.62 0.78 9.54
C LYS A 144 -8.89 1.19 10.99
N ASP A 145 -9.90 0.61 11.64
CA ASP A 145 -10.23 0.87 13.04
C ASP A 145 -9.09 0.43 13.97
N SER A 146 -8.46 -0.71 13.65
CA SER A 146 -7.29 -1.22 14.39
C SER A 146 -6.07 -0.30 14.29
N LEU A 147 -5.85 0.31 13.12
CA LEU A 147 -4.80 1.31 12.91
C LEU A 147 -5.10 2.60 13.69
N GLN A 148 -6.34 3.10 13.60
CA GLN A 148 -6.78 4.30 14.33
C GLN A 148 -6.66 4.16 15.85
N SER A 149 -6.84 2.94 16.36
CA SER A 149 -6.69 2.64 17.79
C SER A 149 -5.23 2.37 18.21
N SER A 150 -4.27 2.49 17.29
CA SER A 150 -2.85 2.22 17.54
C SER A 150 -2.02 3.50 17.74
N SER A 151 -0.82 3.34 18.29
CA SER A 151 0.17 4.42 18.40
C SER A 151 1.06 4.57 17.17
N LEU A 152 0.84 3.78 16.11
CA LEU A 152 1.63 3.85 14.88
C LEU A 152 1.33 5.17 14.17
N ARG A 153 2.36 5.80 13.58
CA ARG A 153 2.15 6.86 12.60
C ARG A 153 1.75 6.18 11.29
N PHE A 154 0.55 6.44 10.80
CA PHE A 154 0.05 5.78 9.60
C PHE A 154 -0.78 6.69 8.69
N ALA A 155 -0.91 6.28 7.43
CA ALA A 155 -1.97 6.68 6.51
C ALA A 155 -2.66 5.41 5.99
N PHE A 156 -3.99 5.40 5.97
CA PHE A 156 -4.76 4.31 5.37
C PHE A 156 -5.24 4.74 3.98
N VAL A 157 -4.78 4.03 2.94
CA VAL A 157 -5.15 4.27 1.55
C VAL A 157 -6.27 3.29 1.17
N ASN A 158 -7.51 3.76 1.18
CA ASN A 158 -8.64 2.92 0.73
C ASN A 158 -8.70 2.92 -0.80
N VAL A 159 -8.11 1.89 -1.41
CA VAL A 159 -8.13 1.68 -2.86
C VAL A 159 -9.25 0.75 -3.32
N PHE A 160 -9.78 -0.09 -2.42
CA PHE A 160 -10.81 -1.09 -2.70
C PHE A 160 -11.95 -0.63 -3.63
N PRO A 161 -12.63 0.50 -3.39
CA PRO A 161 -13.77 0.90 -4.23
C PRO A 161 -13.38 1.33 -5.67
N TYR A 162 -12.10 1.59 -5.94
CA TYR A 162 -11.64 1.97 -7.28
C TYR A 162 -11.37 0.77 -8.20
N PHE A 163 -11.48 -0.45 -7.67
CA PHE A 163 -11.34 -1.71 -8.42
C PHE A 163 -12.68 -2.42 -8.63
N LEU A 164 -13.79 -1.70 -8.41
CA LEU A 164 -15.15 -2.20 -8.56
C LEU A 164 -15.88 -1.41 -9.65
N GLU A 165 -16.64 -2.09 -10.49
CA GLU A 165 -17.43 -1.46 -11.55
C GLU A 165 -18.91 -1.25 -11.14
N LYS A 166 -19.49 -2.21 -10.42
CA LYS A 166 -20.90 -2.20 -10.04
C LYS A 166 -21.13 -2.95 -8.73
N GLY A 167 -21.55 -2.24 -7.70
CA GLY A 167 -21.71 -2.85 -6.38
C GLY A 167 -20.38 -3.42 -5.89
N TYR A 168 -20.29 -4.74 -5.77
CA TYR A 168 -19.08 -5.46 -5.36
C TYR A 168 -18.53 -6.38 -6.47
N GLU A 169 -18.95 -6.15 -7.71
CA GLU A 169 -18.35 -6.78 -8.90
C GLU A 169 -17.03 -6.07 -9.22
N ILE A 170 -16.01 -6.86 -9.51
CA ILE A 170 -14.68 -6.37 -9.87
C ILE A 170 -14.70 -5.80 -11.27
N ASP A 171 -14.01 -4.68 -11.44
CA ASP A 171 -13.64 -4.16 -12.75
C ASP A 171 -12.55 -5.05 -13.37
N GLU A 172 -12.92 -5.84 -14.37
CA GLU A 172 -12.02 -6.79 -15.04
C GLU A 172 -10.96 -6.10 -15.90
N ASP A 173 -11.15 -4.84 -16.29
CA ASP A 173 -10.12 -4.05 -16.96
C ASP A 173 -9.00 -3.66 -15.99
N LEU A 174 -9.30 -3.60 -14.68
CA LEU A 174 -8.33 -3.29 -13.63
C LEU A 174 -7.73 -4.52 -12.95
N LEU A 175 -8.39 -5.68 -12.97
CA LEU A 175 -7.91 -6.94 -12.39
C LEU A 175 -7.97 -8.09 -13.40
N TYR A 176 -6.87 -8.37 -14.10
CA TYR A 176 -6.84 -9.20 -15.31
C TYR A 176 -7.17 -10.70 -15.09
N ASP A 177 -7.03 -11.20 -13.86
CA ASP A 177 -7.40 -12.57 -13.46
C ASP A 177 -8.41 -12.60 -12.30
N GLY A 178 -9.00 -11.44 -11.99
CA GLY A 178 -9.84 -11.21 -10.82
C GLY A 178 -9.07 -11.10 -9.51
N LEU A 179 -7.74 -10.97 -9.51
CA LEU A 179 -6.92 -10.79 -8.31
C LEU A 179 -5.78 -9.77 -8.52
N HIS A 180 -5.03 -9.88 -9.61
CA HIS A 180 -3.84 -9.08 -9.86
C HIS A 180 -4.14 -7.86 -10.74
N PRO A 181 -3.60 -6.68 -10.40
CA PRO A 181 -3.79 -5.48 -11.22
C PRO A 181 -3.26 -5.63 -12.65
N SER A 182 -4.06 -5.15 -13.62
CA SER A 182 -3.57 -4.83 -14.96
C SER A 182 -2.61 -3.61 -14.92
N PRO A 183 -1.95 -3.25 -16.03
CA PRO A 183 -1.20 -1.99 -16.10
C PRO A 183 -2.03 -0.77 -15.64
N GLU A 184 -3.28 -0.68 -16.08
CA GLU A 184 -4.24 0.36 -15.70
C GLU A 184 -4.60 0.27 -14.21
N GLY A 185 -4.76 -0.96 -13.68
CA GLY A 185 -4.93 -1.19 -12.24
C GLY A 185 -3.75 -0.68 -11.42
N TYR A 186 -2.51 -0.88 -11.89
CA TYR A 186 -1.32 -0.35 -11.24
C TYR A 186 -1.22 1.18 -11.31
N GLU A 187 -1.68 1.83 -12.38
CA GLU A 187 -1.80 3.29 -12.46
C GLU A 187 -2.77 3.82 -11.40
N VAL A 188 -3.94 3.18 -11.25
CA VAL A 188 -4.92 3.52 -10.20
C VAL A 188 -4.30 3.36 -8.81
N LEU A 189 -3.70 2.19 -8.54
CA LEU A 189 -3.06 1.90 -7.25
C LEU A 189 -1.98 2.92 -6.90
N THR A 190 -1.10 3.22 -7.86
CA THR A 190 0.01 4.17 -7.71
C THR A 190 -0.48 5.56 -7.37
N ARG A 191 -1.43 6.09 -8.14
CA ARG A 191 -1.98 7.43 -7.91
C ARG A 191 -2.50 7.58 -6.48
N ARG A 192 -3.23 6.58 -5.98
CA ARG A 192 -3.79 6.62 -4.61
C ARG A 192 -2.73 6.53 -3.52
N VAL A 193 -1.70 5.71 -3.72
CA VAL A 193 -0.60 5.61 -2.75
C VAL A 193 0.21 6.89 -2.71
N ARG A 194 0.53 7.49 -3.85
CA ARG A 194 1.30 8.75 -3.94
C ARG A 194 0.62 9.93 -3.26
N GLU A 195 -0.71 9.98 -3.21
CA GLU A 195 -1.47 11.00 -2.46
C GLU A 195 -1.17 10.98 -0.94
N LYS A 196 -0.58 9.89 -0.42
CA LYS A 196 -0.32 9.67 1.01
C LYS A 196 1.15 9.53 1.38
N LEU A 197 2.07 9.54 0.41
CA LEU A 197 3.51 9.58 0.69
C LEU A 197 3.87 10.96 1.24
#